data_AF-A0A6V7WC25-F1
#
_entry.id   AF-A0A6V7WC25-F1
#
_cell.length_a   1.000
_cell.length_b   1.000
_cell.length_c   1.000
_cell.angle_alpha   90.00
_cell.angle_beta   90.00
_cell.angle_gamma   90.00
#
_symmetry.space_group_name_H-M   'P 1'
#
loop_
_entity.id
_entity.type
_entity.pdbx_description
1 polymer ?
#
loop_
_entity_poly.entity_id
_entity_poly.type
_entity_poly.pdbx_seq_one_letter_code
_entity_poly.pdbx_strand_id
1 'polypeptide(L)'
;MHGLALKGLPPLSERRPIFFYCNKNLMAIRWGNYKVHYMTSPIFKNFTKDPNLEEFCPDGKPRADWYVSQTCPESQLIRHDPPLVHDLYRDPYELYPLVDTGDKGVVARVLAKVGRILVEHLDSIVDVPPQLGHFSKAVNPCCNPPLCKCNLLSSSANNEGIDDLFEEDDF
;
A
#
# COMPACT_ATOMS: atom_id res chain seq x y z
N MET A 1 -3.79 32.86 16.73
CA MET A 1 -4.18 32.90 15.29
C MET A 1 -5.32 31.90 15.10
N HIS A 2 -6.56 32.38 15.09
CA HIS A 2 -7.72 31.52 14.89
C HIS A 2 -7.80 31.13 13.41
N GLY A 3 -7.79 29.83 13.12
CA GLY A 3 -7.89 29.29 11.76
C GLY A 3 -9.20 29.71 11.11
N LEU A 4 -9.11 30.38 9.96
CA LEU A 4 -10.28 30.65 9.12
C LEU A 4 -10.87 29.32 8.64
N ALA A 5 -12.01 28.95 9.21
CA ALA A 5 -12.91 28.02 8.57
C ALA A 5 -13.39 28.65 7.25
N LEU A 6 -12.96 28.08 6.12
CA LEU A 6 -13.40 28.48 4.78
C LEU A 6 -14.88 28.10 4.62
N LYS A 7 -15.78 28.99 5.03
CA LYS A 7 -17.23 28.84 4.83
C LYS A 7 -17.52 28.68 3.33
N GLY A 8 -18.21 27.59 2.96
CA GLY A 8 -18.72 27.36 1.61
C GLY A 8 -17.87 26.48 0.69
N LEU A 9 -16.68 26.03 1.11
CA LEU A 9 -15.93 25.03 0.34
C LEU A 9 -16.42 23.61 0.65
N PRO A 10 -16.42 22.70 -0.33
CA PRO A 10 -16.68 21.29 -0.08
C PRO A 10 -15.74 20.70 0.98
N PRO A 11 -16.10 19.58 1.63
CA PRO A 11 -15.22 18.87 2.54
C PRO A 11 -13.85 18.57 1.90
N LEU A 12 -12.80 18.52 2.73
CA LEU A 12 -11.44 18.21 2.24
C LEU A 12 -11.39 16.89 1.48
N SER A 13 -12.16 15.90 1.91
CA SER A 13 -12.27 14.58 1.26
C SER A 13 -12.79 14.67 -0.17
N GLU A 14 -13.56 15.70 -0.54
CA GLU A 14 -14.04 15.90 -1.92
C GLU A 14 -13.09 16.76 -2.76
N ARG A 15 -12.30 17.62 -2.11
CA ARG A 15 -11.32 18.50 -2.78
C ARG A 15 -9.97 17.83 -3.00
N ARG A 16 -9.62 16.85 -2.18
CA ARG A 16 -8.33 16.14 -2.23
C ARG A 16 -8.59 14.63 -2.30
N PRO A 17 -8.79 14.09 -3.51
CA PRO A 17 -8.87 12.65 -3.70
C PRO A 17 -7.59 11.96 -3.19
N ILE A 18 -7.74 10.73 -2.68
CA ILE A 18 -6.62 9.91 -2.25
C ILE A 18 -6.47 8.74 -3.22
N PHE A 19 -5.28 8.59 -3.79
CA PHE A 19 -4.96 7.53 -4.75
C PHE A 19 -4.20 6.43 -4.02
N PHE A 20 -4.64 5.18 -4.19
CA PHE A 20 -4.02 4.01 -3.59
C PHE A 20 -3.32 3.22 -4.69
N TYR A 21 -2.00 3.24 -4.68
CA TYR A 21 -1.16 2.45 -5.58
C TYR A 21 -0.63 1.21 -4.88
N CYS A 22 -0.51 0.12 -5.63
CA CYS A 22 0.40 -0.96 -5.29
C CYS A 22 1.46 -1.09 -6.39
N ASN A 23 2.72 -0.78 -6.04
CA ASN A 23 3.79 -0.51 -7.01
C ASN A 23 3.31 0.50 -8.06
N LYS A 24 3.28 0.11 -9.35
CA LYS A 24 2.82 0.96 -10.47
C LYS A 24 1.31 0.89 -10.74
N ASN A 25 0.59 -0.01 -10.08
CA ASN A 25 -0.81 -0.26 -10.37
C ASN A 25 -1.70 0.62 -9.48
N LEU A 26 -2.53 1.46 -10.10
CA LEU A 26 -3.54 2.21 -9.37
C LEU A 26 -4.68 1.26 -8.96
N MET A 27 -4.80 1.00 -7.67
CA MET A 27 -5.76 0.04 -7.12
C MET A 27 -7.12 0.70 -6.88
N ALA A 28 -7.12 1.86 -6.22
CA ALA A 28 -8.34 2.53 -5.81
C ALA A 28 -8.17 4.05 -5.73
N ILE A 29 -9.31 4.76 -5.77
CA ILE A 29 -9.40 6.20 -5.51
C ILE A 29 -10.47 6.44 -4.45
N ARG A 30 -10.15 7.24 -3.43
CA ARG A 30 -11.13 7.78 -2.49
C ARG A 30 -11.51 9.20 -2.89
N TRP A 31 -12.81 9.45 -3.00
CA TRP A 31 -13.41 10.76 -3.18
C TRP A 31 -14.60 10.93 -2.23
N GLY A 32 -14.53 11.92 -1.34
CA GLY A 32 -15.52 12.11 -0.28
C GLY A 32 -15.55 10.91 0.67
N ASN A 33 -16.76 10.37 0.87
CA ASN A 33 -16.99 9.16 1.64
C ASN A 33 -16.83 7.89 0.79
N TYR A 34 -16.66 8.02 -0.52
CA TYR A 34 -16.64 6.87 -1.42
C TYR A 34 -15.23 6.44 -1.75
N LYS A 35 -15.00 5.13 -1.78
CA LYS A 35 -13.78 4.52 -2.31
C LYS A 35 -14.13 3.60 -3.46
N VAL A 36 -13.48 3.85 -4.60
CA VAL A 36 -13.69 3.14 -5.85
C VAL A 36 -12.47 2.25 -6.10
N HIS A 37 -12.67 0.94 -6.14
CA HIS A 37 -11.62 -0.05 -6.43
C HIS A 37 -11.70 -0.48 -7.89
N TYR A 38 -10.66 -0.17 -8.65
CA TYR A 38 -10.45 -0.65 -10.01
C TYR A 38 -9.80 -2.04 -10.02
N MET A 39 -8.93 -2.27 -9.04
CA MET A 39 -8.25 -3.54 -8.85
C MET A 39 -8.26 -3.90 -7.37
N THR A 40 -8.42 -5.19 -7.08
CA THR A 40 -8.15 -5.75 -5.75
C THR A 40 -7.03 -6.78 -5.88
N SER A 41 -6.18 -6.84 -4.86
CA SER A 41 -5.24 -7.94 -4.70
C SER A 41 -5.76 -8.82 -3.58
N PRO A 42 -5.77 -10.15 -3.72
CA PRO A 42 -5.87 -10.98 -2.55
C PRO A 42 -4.64 -10.68 -1.68
N ILE A 43 -4.84 -10.55 -0.37
CA ILE A 43 -3.74 -10.40 0.60
C ILE A 43 -2.87 -11.68 0.60
N PHE A 44 -3.42 -12.79 0.09
CA PHE A 44 -2.83 -14.11 0.08
C PHE A 44 -2.76 -14.66 -1.35
N LYS A 45 -1.62 -15.20 -1.77
CA LYS A 45 -1.46 -15.90 -3.06
C LYS A 45 -2.43 -17.09 -3.21
N ASN A 46 -2.93 -17.60 -2.10
CA ASN A 46 -3.99 -18.59 -2.01
C ASN A 46 -5.10 -18.04 -1.13
N PHE A 47 -6.29 -17.82 -1.67
CA PHE A 47 -7.48 -17.55 -0.89
C PHE A 47 -7.65 -18.58 0.25
N THR A 48 -7.86 -18.10 1.48
CA THR A 48 -8.91 -18.60 2.38
C THR A 48 -8.84 -20.07 2.84
N LYS A 49 -7.68 -20.73 2.72
CA LYS A 49 -7.43 -22.08 3.27
C LYS A 49 -6.22 -22.14 4.19
N ASP A 50 -5.83 -21.03 4.79
CA ASP A 50 -5.05 -21.15 6.01
C ASP A 50 -6.04 -21.58 7.11
N PRO A 51 -5.94 -22.82 7.65
CA PRO A 51 -6.85 -23.27 8.71
C PRO A 51 -6.79 -22.38 9.96
N ASN A 52 -5.76 -21.53 10.06
CA ASN A 52 -5.53 -20.63 11.17
C ASN A 52 -5.86 -19.17 10.81
N LEU A 53 -6.61 -18.90 9.74
CA LEU A 53 -6.99 -17.52 9.37
C LEU A 53 -7.68 -16.77 10.52
N GLU A 54 -8.51 -17.44 11.30
CA GLU A 54 -9.19 -16.87 12.48
C GLU A 54 -8.21 -16.53 13.61
N GLU A 55 -7.16 -17.34 13.77
CA GLU A 55 -6.09 -17.11 14.74
C GLU A 55 -5.17 -15.95 14.30
N PHE A 56 -4.86 -15.87 13.01
CA PHE A 56 -3.94 -14.88 12.47
C PHE A 56 -4.60 -13.55 12.14
N CYS A 57 -5.88 -13.55 11.80
CA CYS A 57 -6.68 -12.37 11.47
C CYS A 57 -7.96 -12.31 12.34
N PRO A 58 -7.85 -12.22 13.68
CA PRO A 58 -9.03 -12.05 14.53
C PRO A 58 -9.79 -10.81 14.08
N ASP A 59 -11.11 -10.97 13.88
CA ASP A 59 -12.01 -9.92 13.39
C ASP A 59 -11.56 -9.27 12.05
N GLY A 60 -10.80 -10.00 11.23
CA GLY A 60 -10.28 -9.53 9.95
C GLY A 60 -9.02 -8.65 10.04
N LYS A 61 -8.43 -8.50 11.24
CA LYS A 61 -7.19 -7.73 11.44
C LYS A 61 -5.98 -8.67 11.64
N PRO A 62 -4.97 -8.65 10.76
CA PRO A 62 -3.76 -9.45 10.93
C PRO A 62 -3.03 -9.14 12.25
N ARG A 63 -2.56 -10.18 12.96
CA ARG A 63 -1.75 -10.06 14.19
C ARG A 63 -0.29 -9.69 13.91
N ALA A 64 0.20 -9.94 12.69
CA ALA A 64 1.52 -9.58 12.19
C ALA A 64 1.45 -9.15 10.72
N ASP A 65 2.51 -8.53 10.20
CA ASP A 65 2.62 -8.17 8.79
C ASP A 65 2.64 -9.43 7.92
N TRP A 66 1.50 -9.75 7.32
CA TRP A 66 1.25 -11.00 6.60
C TRP A 66 1.24 -10.81 5.07
N TYR A 67 1.87 -9.76 4.57
CA TYR A 67 1.99 -9.57 3.13
C TYR A 67 2.97 -10.61 2.56
N VAL A 68 2.43 -11.62 1.86
CA VAL A 68 3.24 -12.69 1.21
C VAL A 68 4.17 -12.12 0.13
N SER A 69 3.87 -10.91 -0.36
CA SER A 69 4.68 -10.24 -1.36
C SER A 69 4.60 -8.73 -1.16
N GLN A 70 5.77 -8.09 -1.04
CA GLN A 70 5.91 -6.62 -1.10
C GLN A 70 5.66 -6.07 -2.52
N THR A 71 5.46 -6.97 -3.50
CA THR A 71 5.14 -6.65 -4.88
C THR A 71 3.72 -7.06 -5.24
N CYS A 72 3.02 -6.24 -6.02
CA CYS A 72 1.73 -6.57 -6.63
C CYS A 72 1.92 -6.98 -8.10
N PRO A 73 2.26 -8.25 -8.38
CA PRO A 73 2.36 -8.74 -9.74
C PRO A 73 0.98 -8.72 -10.41
N GLU A 74 0.94 -8.23 -11.65
CA GLU A 74 -0.31 -8.06 -12.40
C GLU A 74 -1.13 -9.35 -12.55
N SER A 75 -0.46 -10.51 -12.61
CA SER A 75 -1.10 -11.83 -12.68
C SER A 75 -1.88 -12.23 -11.43
N GLN A 76 -1.68 -11.55 -10.30
CA GLN A 76 -2.40 -11.79 -9.05
C GLN A 76 -3.48 -10.73 -8.77
N LEU A 77 -3.59 -9.71 -9.63
CA LEU A 77 -4.58 -8.65 -9.46
C LEU A 77 -5.92 -9.04 -10.10
N ILE A 78 -7.00 -8.77 -9.39
CA ILE A 78 -8.37 -8.92 -9.87
C ILE A 78 -8.84 -7.55 -10.34
N ARG A 79 -9.14 -7.42 -11.63
CA ARG A 79 -9.69 -6.19 -12.24
C ARG A 79 -11.21 -6.20 -12.14
N HIS A 80 -11.79 -5.04 -11.85
CA HIS A 80 -13.24 -4.86 -11.72
C HIS A 80 -13.76 -3.92 -12.82
N ASP A 81 -14.73 -4.40 -13.59
CA ASP A 81 -15.45 -3.62 -14.59
C ASP A 81 -16.95 -3.98 -14.54
N PRO A 82 -17.82 -3.12 -13.96
CA PRO A 82 -17.51 -1.80 -13.41
C PRO A 82 -16.69 -1.86 -12.10
N PRO A 83 -15.95 -0.79 -11.74
CA PRO A 83 -15.23 -0.70 -10.47
C PRO A 83 -16.16 -0.83 -9.24
N LEU A 84 -15.64 -1.45 -8.18
CA LEU A 84 -16.40 -1.60 -6.92
C LEU A 84 -16.45 -0.26 -6.18
N VAL A 85 -17.62 0.11 -5.66
CA VAL A 85 -17.81 1.36 -4.90
C VAL A 85 -18.21 1.04 -3.47
N HIS A 86 -17.48 1.56 -2.48
CA HIS A 86 -17.81 1.44 -1.06
C HIS A 86 -18.09 2.82 -0.47
N ASP A 87 -19.05 2.91 0.45
CA ASP A 87 -19.30 4.09 1.27
C ASP A 87 -18.59 3.93 2.62
N LEU A 88 -17.40 4.50 2.75
CA LEU A 88 -16.54 4.38 3.94
C LEU A 88 -17.14 5.02 5.19
N TYR A 89 -18.15 5.90 5.05
CA TYR A 89 -18.84 6.44 6.21
C TYR A 89 -19.82 5.43 6.81
N ARG A 90 -20.46 4.61 5.96
CA ARG A 90 -21.43 3.59 6.38
C ARG A 90 -20.79 2.22 6.59
N ASP A 91 -19.77 1.91 5.82
CA ASP A 91 -19.05 0.64 5.77
C ASP A 91 -17.53 0.91 5.79
N PRO A 92 -16.97 1.29 6.96
CA PRO A 92 -15.55 1.60 7.09
C PRO A 92 -14.64 0.36 6.89
N TYR A 93 -15.20 -0.84 6.95
CA TYR A 93 -14.50 -2.11 6.75
C TYR A 93 -14.56 -2.60 5.31
N GLU A 94 -15.27 -1.90 4.42
CA GLU A 94 -15.36 -2.21 2.99
C GLU A 94 -15.92 -3.63 2.72
N LEU A 95 -16.82 -4.11 3.59
CA LEU A 95 -17.40 -5.45 3.51
C LEU A 95 -18.47 -5.57 2.42
N TYR A 96 -19.17 -4.47 2.12
CA TYR A 96 -20.35 -4.48 1.27
C TYR A 96 -20.24 -3.43 0.16
N PRO A 97 -19.87 -3.83 -1.08
CA PRO A 97 -19.90 -2.90 -2.21
C PRO A 97 -21.34 -2.45 -2.48
N LEU A 98 -21.49 -1.18 -2.87
CA LEU A 98 -22.78 -0.60 -3.22
C LEU A 98 -23.35 -1.27 -4.48
N VAL A 99 -24.63 -1.62 -4.42
CA VAL A 99 -25.36 -2.17 -5.56
C VAL A 99 -25.68 -1.04 -6.54
N ASP A 100 -25.36 -1.26 -7.82
CA ASP A 100 -25.76 -0.34 -8.87
C ASP A 100 -27.28 -0.41 -9.09
N THR A 101 -27.93 0.74 -8.99
CA THR A 101 -29.38 0.91 -9.20
C THR A 101 -29.70 1.60 -10.53
N GLY A 102 -28.71 1.71 -11.43
CA GLY A 102 -28.82 2.28 -12.76
C GLY A 102 -28.30 3.73 -12.85
N ASP A 103 -28.50 4.36 -14.01
CA ASP A 103 -27.82 5.62 -14.42
C ASP A 103 -27.97 6.83 -13.48
N LYS A 104 -29.01 6.83 -12.63
CA LYS A 104 -29.26 7.91 -11.65
C LYS A 104 -28.89 7.52 -10.22
N GLY A 105 -28.36 6.32 -10.02
CA GLY A 105 -27.90 5.79 -8.76
C GLY A 105 -26.68 6.52 -8.20
N VAL A 106 -26.39 6.26 -6.93
CA VAL A 106 -25.18 6.79 -6.27
C VAL A 106 -23.93 6.28 -6.96
N VAL A 107 -23.90 4.99 -7.30
CA VAL A 107 -22.78 4.32 -7.97
C VAL A 107 -22.43 5.01 -9.29
N ALA A 108 -23.41 5.18 -10.20
CA ALA A 108 -23.20 5.85 -11.48
C ALA A 108 -22.62 7.28 -11.32
N ARG A 109 -23.13 8.08 -10.37
CA ARG A 109 -22.61 9.43 -10.10
C ARG A 109 -21.18 9.43 -9.56
N VAL A 110 -20.88 8.51 -8.64
CA VAL A 110 -19.53 8.36 -8.07
C VAL A 110 -18.55 7.93 -9.15
N LEU A 111 -18.88 6.91 -9.94
CA LEU A 111 -18.02 6.44 -11.03
C LEU A 111 -17.77 7.54 -12.08
N ALA A 112 -18.79 8.32 -12.44
CA ALA A 112 -18.63 9.45 -13.36
C ALA A 112 -17.70 10.55 -12.80
N LYS A 113 -17.79 10.85 -11.50
CA LYS A 113 -16.92 11.86 -10.87
C LYS A 113 -15.49 11.35 -10.69
N VAL A 114 -15.33 10.14 -10.18
CA VAL A 114 -14.02 9.52 -9.93
C VAL A 114 -13.32 9.18 -11.25
N GLY A 115 -14.05 8.81 -12.30
CA GLY A 115 -13.49 8.63 -13.65
C GLY A 115 -12.85 9.90 -14.19
N ARG A 116 -13.45 11.08 -13.97
CA ARG A 116 -12.82 12.37 -14.35
C ARG A 116 -11.55 12.64 -13.54
N ILE A 117 -11.61 12.41 -12.22
CA ILE A 117 -10.44 12.54 -11.34
C ILE A 117 -9.30 11.62 -11.78
N LEU A 118 -9.62 10.38 -12.18
CA LEU A 118 -8.65 9.42 -12.68
C LEU A 118 -7.93 9.93 -13.93
N VAL A 119 -8.69 10.40 -14.92
CA VAL A 119 -8.12 10.94 -16.17
C VAL A 119 -7.21 12.13 -15.87
N GLU A 120 -7.71 13.12 -15.12
CA GLU A 120 -6.93 14.30 -14.73
C GLU A 120 -5.62 13.94 -13.99
N HIS A 121 -5.68 12.93 -13.11
CA HIS A 121 -4.51 12.44 -12.37
C HIS A 121 -3.49 11.75 -13.27
N LEU A 122 -3.93 10.81 -14.11
CA LEU A 122 -3.03 10.07 -15.01
C LEU A 122 -2.37 11.01 -16.03
N ASP A 123 -3.11 11.99 -16.55
CA ASP A 123 -2.59 13.00 -17.48
C ASP A 123 -1.52 13.91 -16.82
N SER A 124 -1.52 14.01 -15.49
CA SER A 124 -0.55 14.80 -14.72
C SER A 124 0.72 14.04 -14.33
N ILE A 125 0.71 12.70 -14.42
CA ILE A 125 1.85 11.88 -14.04
C ILE A 125 2.93 11.94 -15.12
N VAL A 126 4.15 12.25 -14.70
CA VAL A 126 5.35 12.10 -15.53
C VAL A 126 6.03 10.79 -15.16
N ASP A 127 6.20 9.91 -16.14
CA ASP A 127 6.88 8.64 -15.94
C ASP A 127 8.35 8.85 -15.56
N VAL A 128 8.78 8.14 -14.51
CA VAL A 128 10.17 8.15 -14.02
C VAL A 128 10.75 6.74 -14.03
N PRO A 129 12.08 6.59 -14.17
CA PRO A 129 12.71 5.28 -14.13
C PRO A 129 12.46 4.58 -12.78
N PRO A 130 12.12 3.27 -12.78
CA PRO A 130 11.91 2.52 -11.54
C PRO A 130 13.21 2.44 -10.74
N GLN A 131 13.17 2.89 -9.48
CA GLN A 131 14.33 2.88 -8.58
C GLN A 131 14.46 1.57 -7.81
N LEU A 132 13.35 0.85 -7.61
CA LEU A 132 13.34 -0.46 -6.99
C LEU A 132 13.66 -1.50 -8.09
N GLY A 133 14.85 -2.10 -8.00
CA GLY A 133 15.35 -3.09 -8.94
C GLY A 133 16.09 -4.21 -8.22
N HIS A 134 16.99 -4.88 -8.94
CA HIS A 134 17.78 -5.96 -8.35
C HIS A 134 18.85 -5.39 -7.41
N PHE A 135 18.84 -5.88 -6.17
CA PHE A 135 19.92 -5.64 -5.24
C PHE A 135 21.23 -6.28 -5.73
N SER A 136 22.35 -5.58 -5.53
CA SER A 136 23.69 -6.08 -5.83
C SER A 136 24.55 -6.03 -4.58
N LYS A 137 25.09 -7.18 -4.15
CA LYS A 137 26.03 -7.23 -3.03
C LYS A 137 27.31 -6.41 -3.28
N ALA A 138 27.61 -6.04 -4.53
CA ALA A 138 28.75 -5.19 -4.86
C ALA A 138 28.62 -3.75 -4.33
N VAL A 139 27.41 -3.31 -3.97
CA VAL A 139 27.18 -1.99 -3.36
C VAL A 139 27.32 -2.01 -1.83
N ASN A 140 27.50 -3.20 -1.23
CA ASN A 140 27.67 -3.30 0.21
C ASN A 140 29.01 -2.64 0.60
N PRO A 141 29.00 -1.71 1.57
CA PRO A 141 30.23 -1.10 2.03
C PRO A 141 31.17 -2.16 2.59
N CYS A 142 32.40 -2.23 2.06
CA CYS A 142 33.44 -3.17 2.50
C CYS A 142 34.48 -2.42 3.34
N CYS A 143 34.53 -2.72 4.64
CA CYS A 143 35.59 -2.23 5.51
C CYS A 143 36.84 -3.11 5.35
N ASN A 144 38.02 -2.50 5.15
CA ASN A 144 39.27 -3.20 4.85
C ASN A 144 39.20 -4.19 3.66
N PRO A 145 39.02 -3.70 2.41
CA PRO A 145 39.08 -4.56 1.23
C PRO A 145 40.44 -5.28 1.10
N PRO A 146 40.49 -6.54 0.63
CA PRO A 146 39.39 -7.35 0.09
C PRO A 146 38.66 -8.20 1.15
N LEU A 147 39.09 -8.14 2.40
CA LEU A 147 38.60 -9.03 3.46
C LEU A 147 37.19 -8.66 3.94
N CYS A 148 36.77 -7.40 3.75
CA CYS A 148 35.48 -6.86 4.19
C CYS A 148 35.19 -7.10 5.69
N LYS A 149 36.25 -7.02 6.51
CA LYS A 149 36.17 -7.15 7.97
C LYS A 149 36.56 -5.84 8.64
N CYS A 150 35.71 -5.34 9.52
CA CYS A 150 35.94 -4.12 10.27
C CYS A 150 36.26 -4.41 11.73
N ASN A 151 37.51 -4.20 12.13
CA ASN A 151 37.97 -4.31 13.52
C ASN A 151 38.69 -3.02 14.00
N LEU A 152 38.46 -1.89 13.32
CA LEU A 152 39.16 -0.63 13.57
C LEU A 152 38.73 0.08 14.86
N LEU A 153 37.66 -0.38 15.51
CA LEU A 153 37.21 0.11 16.81
C LEU A 153 37.98 -0.50 18.00
N SER A 154 38.97 -1.37 17.74
CA SER A 154 39.72 -2.09 18.80
C SER A 154 40.72 -1.23 19.59
N SER A 155 40.84 0.07 19.31
CA SER A 155 41.75 0.97 20.03
C SER A 155 41.09 1.74 21.20
N SER A 156 39.89 1.35 21.65
CA SER A 156 39.32 1.89 22.90
C SER A 156 38.71 0.84 23.85
N ALA A 157 38.78 -0.45 23.53
CA ALA A 157 38.34 -1.51 24.43
C ALA A 157 39.56 -2.20 25.07
N ASN A 158 40.20 -1.52 26.02
CA ASN A 158 40.76 -2.27 27.13
C ASN A 158 39.58 -2.77 27.96
N ASN A 159 39.54 -4.10 28.12
CA ASN A 159 38.70 -4.91 29.01
C ASN A 159 37.37 -5.46 28.49
N GLU A 160 37.40 -6.80 28.39
CA GLU A 160 36.36 -7.78 28.72
C GLU A 160 35.30 -8.11 27.65
N GLY A 161 35.60 -9.17 26.90
CA GLY A 161 34.73 -10.33 26.65
C GLY A 161 33.29 -10.06 26.26
N ILE A 162 33.03 -9.93 24.96
CA ILE A 162 31.73 -10.27 24.38
C ILE A 162 32.00 -11.14 23.15
N ASP A 163 31.82 -12.45 23.35
CA ASP A 163 31.68 -13.45 22.31
C ASP A 163 30.48 -13.14 21.41
N ASP A 164 30.65 -13.45 20.12
CA ASP A 164 29.64 -13.81 19.12
C ASP A 164 28.20 -13.35 19.35
N LEU A 165 27.82 -12.22 18.75
CA LEU A 165 26.43 -11.90 18.45
C LEU A 165 26.32 -11.14 17.11
N PHE A 166 26.68 -11.79 16.02
CA PHE A 166 26.10 -11.49 14.71
C PHE A 166 25.92 -12.82 13.98
N GLU A 167 24.88 -13.56 14.39
CA GLU A 167 24.31 -14.63 13.59
C GLU A 167 23.98 -14.05 12.20
N GLU A 168 24.42 -14.77 11.17
CA GLU A 168 24.01 -14.58 9.79
C GLU A 168 22.52 -14.91 9.66
N ASP A 169 21.65 -13.98 10.04
CA ASP A 169 20.23 -14.08 9.73
C ASP A 169 19.86 -13.13 8.58
N ASP A 170 19.40 -13.80 7.51
CA ASP A 170 18.48 -13.36 6.47
C ASP A 170 18.85 -12.15 5.59
N PHE A 171 19.31 -12.49 4.37
CA PHE A 171 18.92 -11.80 3.13
C PHE A 171 18.87 -12.74 1.93
#